data_AF-A0AAW7AE60-F1
#
_entry.id   AF-A0AAW7AE60-F1
#
_cell.length_a   1.000
_cell.length_b   1.000
_cell.length_c   1.000
_cell.angle_alpha   90.00
_cell.angle_beta   90.00
_cell.angle_gamma   90.00
#
_symmetry.space_group_name_H-M   'P 1'
#
loop_
_entity.id
_entity.type
_entity.pdbx_description
1 polymer ?
#
loop_
_entity_poly.entity_id
_entity_poly.type
_entity_poly.pdbx_seq_one_letter_code
_entity_poly.pdbx_strand_id
1 'polypeptide(L)' 'LGKIASNGHLLKGFKPVHWCTDCGSALAEAEVEYKDKVSPSIDVRFKAADETALLSKFELTEGHEGHGDVSIV' A
#
# COMPACT_ATOMS: atom_id res chain seq x y z
N LEU A 1 -3.35 -21.64 28.75
CA LEU A 1 -2.76 -20.29 28.62
C LEU A 1 -1.39 -20.19 29.29
N GLY A 2 -1.27 -20.43 30.60
CA GLY A 2 0.01 -20.31 31.33
C GLY A 2 1.22 -20.99 30.66
N LYS A 3 1.11 -22.27 30.30
CA LYS A 3 2.23 -23.01 29.65
C LYS A 3 2.65 -22.44 28.29
N ILE A 4 1.72 -21.95 27.48
CA ILE A 4 2.01 -21.39 26.15
C ILE A 4 2.78 -20.06 26.28
N ALA A 5 2.36 -19.24 27.25
CA ALA A 5 3.06 -18.00 27.59
C ALA A 5 4.44 -18.29 28.21
N SER A 6 4.53 -19.24 29.15
CA SER A 6 5.81 -19.67 29.76
C SER A 6 6.81 -20.19 28.74
N ASN A 7 6.33 -20.82 27.67
CA ASN A 7 7.16 -21.31 26.57
C ASN A 7 7.56 -20.22 25.55
N GLY A 8 7.17 -18.96 25.77
CA GLY A 8 7.55 -17.84 24.89
C GLY A 8 6.80 -17.78 23.56
N HIS A 9 5.69 -18.51 23.40
CA HIS A 9 4.90 -18.52 22.17
C HIS A 9 3.85 -17.41 22.08
N LEU A 10 3.76 -16.54 23.09
CA LEU A 10 2.84 -15.40 23.09
C LEU A 10 3.64 -14.10 22.95
N LEU A 11 3.30 -13.32 21.92
CA LEU A 11 3.95 -12.06 21.60
C LEU A 11 2.90 -10.94 21.57
N LYS A 12 3.27 -9.76 22.07
CA LYS A 12 2.45 -8.55 22.02
C LYS A 12 3.06 -7.58 21.02
N GLY A 13 2.23 -7.08 20.09
CA GLY A 13 2.65 -6.10 19.09
C GLY A 13 1.49 -5.69 18.20
N PHE A 14 1.80 -4.88 17.19
CA PHE A 14 0.84 -4.44 16.18
C PHE A 14 1.24 -5.02 14.83
N LYS A 15 0.28 -5.64 14.15
CA LYS A 15 0.44 -6.13 12.78
C LYS A 15 -0.86 -5.88 12.01
N PRO A 16 -0.81 -5.58 10.71
CA PRO A 16 -1.98 -5.68 9.85
C PRO A 16 -2.59 -7.09 9.95
N VAL A 17 -3.91 -7.19 10.00
CA VAL A 17 -4.67 -8.45 10.08
C VAL A 17 -5.90 -8.37 9.17
N HIS A 18 -6.44 -9.51 8.77
CA HIS A 18 -7.79 -9.57 8.24
C HIS A 18 -8.78 -9.10 9.32
N TRP A 19 -9.60 -8.11 8.98
CA TRP A 19 -10.56 -7.52 9.90
C TRP A 19 -11.97 -7.69 9.37
N CYS A 20 -12.83 -8.31 10.16
CA CYS A 20 -14.25 -8.40 9.84
C CYS A 20 -14.96 -7.14 10.38
N THR A 21 -15.54 -6.34 9.47
CA THR A 21 -16.29 -5.13 9.84
C THR A 21 -17.58 -5.46 10.60
N ASP A 22 -18.17 -6.62 10.34
CA ASP A 22 -19.44 -7.02 10.94
C ASP A 22 -19.23 -7.60 12.34
N CYS A 23 -18.20 -8.43 12.53
CA CYS A 23 -17.86 -9.02 13.83
C CYS A 23 -17.06 -8.07 14.73
N GLY A 24 -16.43 -7.04 14.16
CA GLY A 24 -15.56 -6.12 14.91
C GLY A 24 -14.33 -6.79 15.53
N SER A 25 -13.79 -7.81 14.85
CA SER A 25 -12.65 -8.58 15.34
C SER A 25 -11.69 -8.99 14.23
N ALA A 26 -10.47 -9.33 14.63
CA ALA A 26 -9.47 -9.89 13.75
C ALA A 26 -9.80 -11.35 13.42
N LEU A 27 -9.60 -11.74 12.16
CA LEU A 27 -9.79 -13.10 11.68
C LEU A 27 -8.45 -13.84 11.60
N ALA A 28 -8.46 -15.12 11.96
CA ALA A 28 -7.41 -16.06 11.58
C ALA A 28 -7.52 -16.43 10.09
N GLU A 29 -6.42 -16.85 9.48
CA GLU A 29 -6.42 -17.27 8.06
C GLU A 29 -7.45 -18.38 7.77
N ALA A 30 -7.64 -19.29 8.71
CA ALA A 30 -8.62 -20.37 8.61
C ALA A 30 -10.08 -19.89 8.60
N GLU A 31 -10.35 -18.64 8.99
CA GLU A 31 -11.69 -18.02 8.99
C GLU A 31 -11.93 -17.18 7.73
N VAL A 32 -10.94 -17.04 6.84
CA VAL A 32 -11.04 -16.24 5.61
C VAL A 32 -11.55 -17.11 4.45
N GLU A 33 -12.63 -16.67 3.82
CA GLU A 33 -13.17 -17.27 2.60
C GLU A 33 -12.91 -16.37 1.39
N TYR A 34 -12.50 -16.96 0.27
CA TYR A 34 -12.21 -16.23 -0.97
C TYR A 34 -13.40 -16.25 -1.92
N LYS A 35 -13.63 -15.11 -2.56
CA LYS A 35 -14.63 -14.96 -3.62
C LYS A 35 -14.14 -13.95 -4.64
N ASP A 36 -14.43 -14.23 -5.91
CA ASP A 36 -14.16 -13.29 -6.99
C ASP A 36 -14.90 -11.98 -6.79
N LYS A 37 -14.16 -10.88 -6.88
CA LYS A 37 -14.67 -9.53 -6.76
C LYS A 37 -13.98 -8.64 -7.79
N VAL A 38 -14.75 -8.11 -8.72
CA VAL A 38 -14.29 -7.02 -9.59
C VAL A 38 -14.19 -5.75 -8.75
N SER A 39 -12.99 -5.20 -8.66
CA SER A 39 -12.73 -3.92 -7.98
C SER A 39 -12.10 -2.94 -8.96
N PRO A 40 -12.33 -1.62 -8.80
CA PRO A 40 -11.63 -0.63 -9.59
C PRO A 40 -10.11 -0.75 -9.41
N SER A 41 -9.38 -0.82 -10.51
CA SER A 41 -7.93 -0.62 -10.55
C SER A 41 -7.69 0.81 -11.01
N ILE A 42 -7.03 1.62 -10.18
CA ILE A 42 -6.91 3.07 -10.40
C ILE A 42 -5.44 3.44 -10.40
N ASP A 43 -5.04 4.19 -11.43
CA ASP A 43 -3.74 4.82 -11.54
C ASP A 43 -3.78 6.22 -10.92
N VAL A 44 -2.90 6.50 -9.95
CA VAL A 44 -2.88 7.78 -9.21
C VAL A 44 -1.56 8.49 -9.47
N ARG A 45 -1.65 9.69 -10.08
CA ARG A 45 -0.49 10.54 -10.30
C ARG A 45 0.03 11.16 -8.99
N PHE A 46 1.31 11.02 -8.73
CA PHE A 46 2.02 11.69 -7.64
C PHE A 46 2.85 12.85 -8.20
N LYS A 47 2.76 14.01 -7.54
CA LYS A 47 3.60 15.16 -7.91
C LYS A 47 5.07 14.85 -7.64
N ALA A 48 5.95 15.24 -8.57
CA ALA A 48 7.38 15.11 -8.36
C ALA A 48 7.82 15.97 -7.18
N ALA A 49 8.57 15.38 -6.23
CA ALA A 49 9.10 16.12 -5.09
C ALA A 49 10.15 17.17 -5.52
N ASP A 50 10.91 16.86 -6.57
CA ASP A 50 11.86 17.75 -7.23
C ASP A 50 11.67 17.62 -8.74
N GLU A 51 11.01 18.62 -9.34
CA GLU A 51 10.68 18.64 -10.76
C GLU A 51 11.94 18.77 -11.62
N THR A 52 12.92 19.60 -11.21
CA THR A 52 14.14 19.83 -11.97
C THR A 52 15.03 18.59 -11.99
N ALA A 53 15.21 17.94 -10.83
CA ALA A 53 15.98 16.71 -10.74
C ALA A 53 15.35 15.61 -11.59
N LEU A 54 14.02 15.49 -11.60
CA LEU A 54 13.32 14.51 -12.41
C LEU A 54 13.46 14.80 -13.91
N LEU A 55 13.19 16.04 -14.34
CA LEU A 55 13.32 16.44 -15.75
C LEU A 55 14.74 16.25 -16.29
N SER A 56 15.77 16.49 -15.45
CA SER A 56 17.17 16.26 -15.84
C SER A 56 17.51 14.80 -16.20
N LYS A 57 16.65 13.83 -15.85
CA LYS A 57 16.82 12.41 -16.20
C LYS A 57 16.29 12.06 -17.58
N PHE A 58 15.58 12.98 -18.23
CA PHE A 58 15.00 12.76 -19.54
C PHE A 58 15.67 13.67 -20.58
N GLU A 59 15.89 13.12 -21.78
CA GLU A 59 16.37 13.90 -22.91
C GLU A 59 15.19 14.69 -23.49
N LEU A 60 15.07 15.96 -23.11
CA LEU A 60 14.05 16.87 -23.65
C LEU A 60 14.56 17.48 -24.96
N THR A 61 13.73 17.46 -26.01
CA THR A 61 14.03 18.15 -27.26
C THR A 61 13.93 19.66 -27.08
N GLU A 62 14.95 20.38 -27.56
CA GLU A 62 15.04 21.84 -27.45
C GLU A 62 13.82 22.51 -28.12
N GLY A 63 13.14 23.39 -27.39
CA GLY A 63 11.91 24.05 -27.84
C GLY A 63 10.60 23.26 -27.64
N HIS A 64 10.66 22.07 -27.04
CA HIS A 64 9.49 21.21 -26.74
C HIS A 64 9.30 20.95 -25.24
N GLU A 65 9.61 21.95 -24.41
CA GLU A 65 9.37 21.87 -22.96
C GLU A 65 7.87 21.86 -22.66
N GLY A 66 7.40 20.83 -21.96
CA GLY A 66 6.02 20.73 -21.51
C GLY A 66 5.71 21.75 -20.39
N HIS A 67 4.47 22.22 -20.35
CA HIS A 67 3.96 23.10 -19.29
C HIS A 67 3.10 22.33 -18.26
N GLY A 68 3.13 22.76 -17.00
CA GLY A 68 2.30 22.23 -15.91
C GLY A 68 3.07 21.42 -14.87
N ASP A 69 2.34 20.90 -13.88
CA ASP A 69 2.94 20.11 -12.79
C ASP A 69 3.57 18.81 -13.32
N VAL A 70 4.86 18.62 -13.05
CA VAL A 70 5.53 17.35 -13.33
C VAL A 70 5.06 16.29 -12.32
N SER A 71 4.54 15.18 -12.83
CA SER A 71 4.01 14.08 -12.02
C SER A 71 4.33 12.72 -12.62
N ILE A 72 4.31 11.68 -11.79
CA ILE A 72 4.52 10.29 -12.15
C ILE A 72 3.28 9.46 -11.79
N VAL A 73 2.92 8.52 -12.65
CA VAL A 73 1.86 7.53 -12.44
C VAL A 73 2.52 6.16 -12.34
#